data_AF-A0A5B0QLX8-F1
#
_entry.id   AF-A0A5B0QLX8-F1
#
_cell.length_a   1.000
_cell.length_b   1.000
_cell.length_c   1.000
_cell.angle_alpha   90.00
_cell.angle_beta   90.00
_cell.angle_gamma   90.00
#
_symmetry.space_group_name_H-M   'P 1'
#
loop_
_entity.id
_entity.type
_entity.pdbx_description
1 polymer ?
#
loop_
_entity_poly.entity_id
_entity_poly.type
_entity_poly.pdbx_seq_one_letter_code
_entity_poly.pdbx_strand_id
1 'polypeptide(L)'
;MDREILELTQTALSHLPPQYYQVFDDLFRAFQAVHYELYSNPLRDRMTTEEAAEFFSSIGQVDYALKHLGKEDLERLEYLFSYWVNVITDLDESRATSFKRRRILVGKRLDTLPIISGPTLKSIPDGETLGCVVCMEELAQSQETIIQLPCHPSHLFHRDCIQRWLEGSLGCPTCRAEVELPPWEGSQ
;
A
#
# COMPACT_ATOMS: atom_id res chain seq x y z
N MET A 1 9.29 -15.44 -3.50
CA MET A 1 9.23 -15.99 -2.13
C MET A 1 10.25 -17.11 -2.07
N ASP A 2 11.06 -17.17 -1.02
CA ASP A 2 12.14 -18.14 -0.90
C ASP A 2 11.58 -19.56 -0.76
N ARG A 3 11.91 -20.44 -1.71
CA ARG A 3 11.42 -21.81 -1.74
C ARG A 3 11.97 -22.63 -0.57
N GLU A 4 13.19 -22.35 -0.14
CA GLU A 4 13.84 -23.05 0.97
C GLU A 4 13.08 -22.80 2.28
N ILE A 5 12.68 -21.55 2.52
CA ILE A 5 11.91 -21.18 3.72
C ILE A 5 10.53 -21.83 3.74
N LEU A 6 9.87 -21.96 2.59
CA LEU A 6 8.57 -22.65 2.51
C LEU A 6 8.71 -24.13 2.83
N GLU A 7 9.75 -24.79 2.31
CA GLU A 7 10.04 -26.20 2.61
C GLU A 7 10.44 -26.40 4.08
N LEU A 8 11.25 -25.50 4.65
CA LEU A 8 11.61 -25.49 6.07
C LEU A 8 10.38 -25.27 6.96
N THR A 9 9.46 -24.39 6.55
CA THR A 9 8.20 -24.15 7.26
C THR A 9 7.36 -25.43 7.30
N GLN A 10 7.15 -26.08 6.14
CA GLN A 10 6.38 -27.32 6.08
C GLN A 10 7.03 -28.44 6.91
N THR A 11 8.36 -28.52 6.90
CA THR A 11 9.12 -29.48 7.69
C THR A 11 8.94 -29.22 9.19
N ALA A 12 9.12 -27.99 9.65
CA ALA A 12 8.91 -27.63 11.05
C ALA A 12 7.49 -27.93 11.53
N LEU A 13 6.47 -27.59 10.72
CA LEU A 13 5.07 -27.89 11.04
C LEU A 13 4.80 -29.40 11.14
N SER A 14 5.46 -30.23 10.33
CA SER A 14 5.28 -31.69 10.36
C SER A 14 5.77 -32.36 11.65
N HIS A 15 6.64 -31.69 12.41
CA HIS A 15 7.15 -32.17 13.69
C HIS A 15 6.28 -31.76 14.88
N LEU A 16 5.35 -30.82 14.68
CA LEU A 16 4.52 -30.31 15.77
C LEU A 16 3.48 -31.34 16.23
N PRO A 17 3.10 -31.31 17.53
CA PRO A 17 1.92 -32.02 18.00
C PRO A 17 0.68 -31.62 17.18
N PRO A 18 -0.18 -32.57 16.77
CA PRO A 18 -1.31 -32.28 15.87
C PRO A 18 -2.24 -31.17 16.35
N GLN A 19 -2.41 -31.01 17.67
CA GLN A 19 -3.25 -29.96 18.24
C GLN A 19 -2.72 -28.54 18.00
N TYR A 20 -1.43 -28.38 17.68
CA TYR A 20 -0.80 -27.07 17.43
C TYR A 20 -0.51 -26.82 15.95
N TYR A 21 -0.63 -27.83 15.09
CA TYR A 21 -0.34 -27.68 13.66
C TYR A 21 -1.11 -26.51 13.03
N GLN A 22 -2.43 -26.48 13.22
CA GLN A 22 -3.29 -25.52 12.53
C GLN A 22 -2.97 -24.06 12.91
N VAL A 23 -2.73 -23.79 14.19
CA VAL A 23 -2.46 -22.42 14.66
C VAL A 23 -1.15 -21.87 14.08
N PHE A 24 -0.12 -22.70 13.90
CA PHE A 24 1.12 -22.27 13.27
C PHE A 24 1.03 -22.25 11.74
N ASP A 25 0.28 -23.16 11.10
CA ASP A 25 0.01 -23.10 9.66
C ASP A 25 -0.70 -21.80 9.29
N ASP A 26 -1.75 -21.42 10.03
CA ASP A 26 -2.48 -20.17 9.83
C ASP A 26 -1.58 -18.94 9.99
N LEU A 27 -0.70 -18.96 10.99
CA LEU A 27 0.24 -17.89 11.25
C LEU A 27 1.28 -17.72 10.14
N PHE A 28 1.88 -18.82 9.65
CA PHE A 28 2.83 -18.73 8.55
C PHE A 28 2.15 -18.36 7.23
N ARG A 29 0.89 -18.76 7.02
CA ARG A 29 0.06 -18.26 5.91
C ARG A 29 -0.19 -16.76 6.03
N ALA A 30 -0.43 -16.24 7.23
CA ALA A 30 -0.58 -14.82 7.47
C ALA A 30 0.71 -14.05 7.14
N PHE A 31 1.87 -14.52 7.58
CA PHE A 31 3.16 -13.93 7.19
C PHE A 31 3.35 -13.93 5.66
N GLN A 32 3.08 -15.06 5.00
CA GLN A 32 3.19 -15.15 3.54
C GLN A 32 2.23 -14.20 2.83
N ALA A 33 1.00 -14.05 3.32
CA ALA A 33 0.01 -13.14 2.76
C ALA A 33 0.42 -11.68 2.92
N VAL A 34 0.86 -11.28 4.11
CA VAL A 34 1.40 -9.93 4.40
C VAL A 34 2.57 -9.61 3.48
N HIS A 35 3.54 -10.52 3.39
CA HIS A 35 4.69 -10.35 2.51
C HIS A 35 4.26 -10.23 1.05
N TYR A 36 3.36 -11.10 0.57
CA TYR A 36 2.87 -11.07 -0.80
C TYR A 36 2.17 -9.75 -1.13
N GLU A 37 1.32 -9.26 -0.23
CA GLU A 37 0.59 -8.02 -0.35
C GLU A 37 1.55 -6.82 -0.46
N LEU A 38 2.53 -6.70 0.44
CA LEU A 38 3.56 -5.67 0.38
C LEU A 38 4.44 -5.79 -0.88
N TYR A 39 4.80 -7.01 -1.27
CA TYR A 39 5.69 -7.25 -2.41
C TYR A 39 5.03 -6.91 -3.74
N SER A 40 3.80 -7.40 -3.95
CA SER A 40 3.06 -7.27 -5.21
C SER A 40 2.52 -5.87 -5.45
N ASN A 41 2.36 -5.07 -4.40
CA ASN A 41 1.89 -3.68 -4.49
C ASN A 41 3.05 -2.70 -4.20
N PRO A 42 3.92 -2.36 -5.17
CA PRO A 42 5.03 -1.43 -4.92
C PRO A 42 4.61 0.01 -4.66
N LEU A 43 3.35 0.35 -4.99
CA LEU A 43 2.80 1.68 -4.79
C LEU A 43 2.06 1.86 -3.46
N ARG A 44 1.74 0.79 -2.72
CA ARG A 44 1.08 0.99 -1.41
C ARG A 44 2.03 1.63 -0.39
N ASP A 45 1.42 2.26 0.61
CA ASP A 45 2.12 2.57 1.86
C ASP A 45 2.30 1.28 2.69
N ARG A 46 2.92 1.42 3.85
CA ARG A 46 3.04 0.36 4.84
C ARG A 46 1.70 -0.21 5.30
N MET A 47 1.75 -1.35 5.97
CA MET A 47 0.59 -1.97 6.60
C MET A 47 0.00 -1.04 7.66
N THR A 48 -1.33 -0.88 7.65
CA THR A 48 -2.00 -0.18 8.76
C THR A 48 -2.07 -1.09 9.98
N THR A 49 -2.31 -0.49 11.15
CA THR A 49 -2.50 -1.24 12.39
C THR A 49 -3.70 -2.18 12.29
N GLU A 50 -4.76 -1.74 11.63
CA GLU A 50 -5.99 -2.49 11.41
C GLU A 50 -5.74 -3.71 10.51
N GLU A 51 -5.07 -3.50 9.36
CA GLU A 51 -4.71 -4.61 8.45
C GLU A 51 -3.82 -5.64 9.16
N ALA A 52 -2.82 -5.19 9.91
CA ALA A 52 -1.94 -6.09 10.66
C ALA A 52 -2.72 -6.89 11.73
N ALA A 53 -3.66 -6.25 12.44
CA ALA A 53 -4.50 -6.93 13.44
C ALA A 53 -5.40 -8.00 12.81
N GLU A 54 -5.90 -7.79 11.60
CA GLU A 54 -6.69 -8.79 10.86
C GLU A 54 -5.84 -10.02 10.49
N PHE A 55 -4.66 -9.81 9.91
CA PHE A 55 -3.74 -10.91 9.55
C PHE A 55 -3.30 -11.74 10.75
N PHE A 56 -3.07 -11.10 11.90
CA PHE A 56 -2.57 -11.76 13.10
C PHE A 56 -3.64 -11.91 14.20
N SER A 57 -4.91 -12.03 13.80
CA SER A 57 -6.03 -12.22 14.73
C SER A 57 -5.88 -13.45 15.65
N SER A 58 -5.14 -14.47 15.22
CA SER A 58 -4.87 -15.69 15.99
C SER A 58 -3.65 -15.61 16.93
N ILE A 59 -3.00 -14.45 17.08
CA ILE A 59 -1.74 -14.33 17.85
C ILE A 59 -1.83 -14.82 19.29
N GLY A 60 -3.00 -14.68 19.94
CA GLY A 60 -3.23 -15.19 21.30
C GLY A 60 -3.18 -16.71 21.40
N GLN A 61 -3.61 -17.42 20.35
CA GLN A 61 -3.53 -18.89 20.30
C GLN A 61 -2.09 -19.37 20.09
N VAL A 62 -1.29 -18.59 19.36
CA VAL A 62 0.14 -18.85 19.14
C VAL A 62 0.91 -18.75 20.46
N ASP A 63 0.70 -17.69 21.26
CA ASP A 63 1.36 -17.52 22.57
C ASP A 63 1.03 -18.69 23.51
N TYR A 64 -0.23 -19.14 23.52
CA TYR A 64 -0.62 -20.32 24.27
C TYR A 64 0.13 -21.58 23.78
N ALA A 65 0.17 -21.83 22.47
CA ALA A 65 0.82 -23.00 21.90
C ALA A 65 2.33 -23.03 22.20
N LEU A 66 3.03 -21.90 22.05
CA LEU A 66 4.47 -21.78 22.33
C LEU A 66 4.83 -22.21 23.76
N LYS A 67 3.99 -21.88 24.75
CA LYS A 67 4.22 -22.26 26.17
C LYS A 67 4.16 -23.77 26.44
N HIS A 68 3.61 -24.55 25.51
CA HIS A 68 3.39 -25.98 25.67
C HIS A 68 4.22 -26.84 24.70
N LEU A 69 5.06 -26.21 23.86
CA LEU A 69 5.95 -26.92 22.93
C LEU A 69 7.26 -27.35 23.59
N GLY A 70 7.85 -28.41 23.04
CA GLY A 70 9.19 -28.86 23.41
C GLY A 70 10.27 -27.92 22.87
N LYS A 71 11.47 -27.98 23.47
CA LYS A 71 12.59 -27.10 23.13
C LYS A 71 12.97 -27.15 21.65
N GLU A 72 13.03 -28.34 21.05
CA GLU A 72 13.42 -28.48 19.64
C GLU A 72 12.41 -27.83 18.68
N ASP A 73 11.11 -27.92 18.98
CA ASP A 73 10.07 -27.31 18.16
C ASP A 73 10.12 -25.78 18.28
N LEU A 74 10.40 -25.28 19.49
CA LEU A 74 10.61 -23.85 19.73
C LEU A 74 11.78 -23.31 18.93
N GLU A 75 12.92 -24.01 18.91
CA GLU A 75 14.11 -23.59 18.14
C GLU A 75 13.82 -23.55 16.62
N ARG A 76 13.10 -24.54 16.09
CA ARG A 76 12.69 -24.56 14.66
C ARG A 76 11.77 -23.39 14.33
N LEU A 77 10.77 -23.12 15.18
CA LEU A 77 9.81 -22.05 14.98
C LEU A 77 10.46 -20.67 15.13
N GLU A 78 11.33 -20.47 16.13
CA GLU A 78 12.01 -19.19 16.40
C GLU A 78 12.80 -18.70 15.19
N TYR A 79 13.51 -19.60 14.51
CA TYR A 79 14.23 -19.29 13.28
C TYR A 79 13.28 -18.78 12.18
N LEU A 80 12.18 -19.51 11.94
CA LEU A 80 11.20 -19.16 10.92
C LEU A 80 10.48 -17.84 11.25
N PHE A 81 10.13 -17.63 12.52
CA PHE A 81 9.56 -16.37 13.00
C PHE A 81 10.49 -15.21 12.74
N SER A 82 11.75 -15.34 13.14
CA SER A 82 12.76 -14.30 12.97
C SER A 82 12.94 -13.96 11.49
N TYR A 83 13.00 -14.97 10.62
CA TYR A 83 13.07 -14.76 9.18
C TYR A 83 11.87 -13.96 8.67
N TRP A 84 10.64 -14.40 8.95
CA TRP A 84 9.44 -13.76 8.42
C TRP A 84 9.25 -12.33 8.96
N VAL A 85 9.47 -12.13 10.25
CA VAL A 85 9.40 -10.80 10.88
C VAL A 85 10.40 -9.85 10.23
N ASN A 86 11.65 -10.27 10.02
CA ASN A 86 12.66 -9.41 9.42
C ASN A 86 12.29 -9.04 7.98
N VAL A 87 11.97 -10.04 7.14
CA VAL A 87 11.66 -9.78 5.73
C VAL A 87 10.41 -8.91 5.57
N ILE A 88 9.39 -9.12 6.39
CA ILE A 88 8.17 -8.28 6.36
C ILE A 88 8.47 -6.88 6.87
N THR A 89 9.19 -6.73 7.97
CA THR A 89 9.52 -5.42 8.56
C THR A 89 10.35 -4.58 7.59
N ASP A 90 11.40 -5.17 7.01
CA ASP A 90 12.25 -4.49 6.03
C ASP A 90 11.45 -4.03 4.80
N LEU A 91 10.56 -4.90 4.31
CA LEU A 91 9.72 -4.58 3.16
C LEU A 91 8.69 -3.49 3.50
N ASP A 92 8.08 -3.56 4.69
CA ASP A 92 7.12 -2.58 5.18
C ASP A 92 7.75 -1.19 5.35
N GLU A 93 8.95 -1.11 5.93
CA GLU A 93 9.72 0.13 6.05
C GLU A 93 10.15 0.70 4.68
N SER A 94 10.52 -0.18 3.76
CA SER A 94 10.82 0.18 2.38
C SER A 94 9.59 0.77 1.67
N ARG A 95 8.40 0.22 1.88
CA ARG A 95 7.13 0.77 1.39
C ARG A 95 6.82 2.12 2.01
N ALA A 96 6.91 2.26 3.33
CA ALA A 96 6.72 3.54 4.03
C ALA A 96 7.62 4.65 3.47
N THR A 97 8.91 4.33 3.29
CA THR A 97 9.89 5.27 2.76
C THR A 97 9.57 5.66 1.32
N SER A 98 9.27 4.68 0.47
CA SER A 98 8.97 4.90 -0.94
C SER A 98 7.67 5.69 -1.15
N PHE A 99 6.64 5.37 -0.37
CA PHE A 99 5.36 6.07 -0.38
C PHE A 99 5.52 7.53 0.06
N LYS A 100 6.24 7.78 1.17
CA LYS A 100 6.56 9.13 1.64
C LYS A 100 7.29 9.96 0.58
N ARG A 101 8.28 9.37 -0.10
CA ARG A 101 8.99 10.03 -1.21
C ARG A 101 8.04 10.35 -2.36
N ARG A 102 7.22 9.38 -2.77
CA ARG A 102 6.24 9.58 -3.85
C ARG A 102 5.27 10.69 -3.54
N ARG A 103 4.70 10.73 -2.34
CA ARG A 103 3.79 11.80 -1.89
C ARG A 103 4.40 13.19 -2.06
N ILE A 104 5.68 13.35 -1.69
CA ILE A 104 6.40 14.61 -1.89
C ILE A 104 6.54 14.95 -3.37
N LEU A 105 6.94 13.98 -4.20
CA LEU A 105 7.13 14.18 -5.64
C LEU A 105 5.82 14.46 -6.37
N VAL A 106 4.72 13.80 -5.98
CA VAL A 106 3.37 14.08 -6.49
C VAL A 106 2.97 15.51 -6.16
N GLY A 107 3.12 15.95 -4.90
CA GLY A 107 2.86 17.34 -4.52
C GLY A 107 3.65 18.33 -5.38
N LYS A 108 4.97 18.15 -5.48
CA LYS A 108 5.83 18.97 -6.35
C LYS A 108 5.37 18.97 -7.80
N ARG A 109 4.95 17.82 -8.33
CA ARG A 109 4.45 17.72 -9.71
C ARG A 109 3.18 18.55 -9.86
N LEU A 110 2.19 18.36 -8.99
CA LEU A 110 0.91 19.07 -9.06
C LEU A 110 1.08 20.59 -8.94
N ASP A 111 2.04 21.07 -8.14
CA ASP A 111 2.32 22.50 -7.98
C ASP A 111 2.83 23.17 -9.27
N THR A 112 3.33 22.39 -10.23
CA THR A 112 3.76 22.88 -11.55
C THR A 112 2.67 22.84 -12.63
N LEU A 113 1.52 22.23 -12.33
CA LEU A 113 0.45 22.04 -13.31
C LEU A 113 -0.51 23.22 -13.36
N PRO A 114 -1.22 23.42 -14.50
CA PRO A 114 -2.22 24.47 -14.61
C PRO A 114 -3.34 24.29 -13.58
N ILE A 115 -3.59 25.37 -12.83
CA ILE A 115 -4.76 25.50 -11.96
C ILE A 115 -5.90 26.09 -12.79
N ILE A 116 -7.05 25.43 -12.77
CA ILE A 116 -8.27 25.93 -13.41
C ILE A 116 -9.16 26.53 -12.32
N SER A 117 -9.54 27.79 -12.50
CA SER A 117 -10.45 28.47 -11.58
C SER A 117 -11.91 28.14 -11.89
N GLY A 118 -12.79 28.20 -10.89
CA GLY A 118 -14.25 28.05 -11.08
C GLY A 118 -14.82 28.97 -12.18
N PRO A 119 -14.47 30.28 -12.24
CA PRO A 119 -14.88 31.15 -13.34
C PRO A 119 -14.40 30.67 -14.72
N THR A 120 -13.17 30.16 -14.82
CA THR A 120 -12.65 29.59 -16.07
C THR A 120 -13.45 28.36 -16.49
N LEU A 121 -13.78 27.46 -15.56
CA LEU A 121 -14.62 26.30 -15.84
C LEU A 121 -15.98 26.69 -16.40
N LYS A 122 -16.66 27.65 -15.76
CA LYS A 122 -17.97 28.14 -16.20
C LYS A 122 -17.96 28.79 -17.58
N SER A 123 -16.79 29.21 -18.07
CA SER A 123 -16.64 29.78 -19.42
C SER A 123 -16.46 28.75 -20.53
N ILE A 124 -16.22 27.47 -20.17
CA ILE A 124 -16.07 26.36 -21.12
C ILE A 124 -17.46 25.76 -21.40
N PRO A 125 -17.79 25.39 -22.66
CA PRO A 125 -19.02 24.65 -22.96
C PRO A 125 -19.12 23.39 -22.11
N ASP A 126 -20.27 23.18 -21.48
CA ASP A 126 -20.54 22.09 -20.52
C ASP A 126 -19.64 22.09 -19.26
N GLY A 127 -18.89 23.17 -19.02
CA GLY A 127 -17.95 23.27 -17.89
C GLY A 127 -18.60 23.22 -16.51
N GLU A 128 -19.88 23.58 -16.41
CA GLU A 128 -20.67 23.45 -15.17
C GLU A 128 -20.99 21.99 -14.83
N THR A 129 -21.00 21.08 -15.80
CA THR A 129 -21.30 19.66 -15.60
C THR A 129 -20.05 18.79 -15.51
N LEU A 130 -18.86 19.38 -15.66
CA LEU A 130 -17.60 18.66 -15.49
C LEU A 130 -17.44 18.21 -14.04
N GLY A 131 -17.18 16.91 -13.86
CA GLY A 131 -17.03 16.28 -12.55
C GLY A 131 -15.63 15.74 -12.31
N CYS A 132 -15.21 15.74 -11.05
CA CYS A 132 -14.03 15.03 -10.60
C CYS A 132 -14.36 13.53 -10.54
N VAL A 133 -13.88 12.72 -11.49
CA VAL A 133 -14.20 11.28 -11.54
C VAL A 133 -13.69 10.47 -10.33
N VAL A 134 -12.83 11.07 -9.49
CA VAL A 134 -12.29 10.43 -8.29
C VAL A 134 -13.29 10.46 -7.13
N CYS A 135 -13.91 11.62 -6.86
CA CYS A 135 -14.94 11.75 -5.80
C CYS A 135 -16.37 11.73 -6.34
N MET A 136 -16.54 11.77 -7.67
CA MET A 136 -17.83 11.84 -8.37
C MET A 136 -18.63 13.12 -8.12
N GLU A 137 -17.98 14.20 -7.69
CA GLU A 137 -18.60 15.51 -7.44
C GLU A 137 -18.32 16.50 -8.57
N GLU A 138 -19.20 17.49 -8.75
CA GLU A 138 -19.04 18.56 -9.73
C GLU A 138 -17.89 19.51 -9.38
N LEU A 139 -17.05 19.82 -10.36
CA LEU A 139 -15.88 20.68 -10.19
C LEU A 139 -16.28 22.15 -9.99
N ALA A 140 -17.31 22.62 -10.70
CA ALA A 140 -17.69 24.04 -10.71
C ALA A 140 -18.39 24.51 -9.42
N GLN A 141 -18.90 23.59 -8.61
CA GLN A 141 -19.56 23.88 -7.32
C GLN A 141 -18.59 23.88 -6.14
N SER A 142 -17.39 23.32 -6.33
CA SER A 142 -16.37 23.21 -5.30
C SER A 142 -15.57 24.51 -5.12
N GLN A 143 -15.13 24.79 -3.89
CA GLN A 143 -14.13 25.83 -3.60
C GLN A 143 -12.69 25.31 -3.64
N GLU A 144 -12.52 24.01 -3.91
CA GLU A 144 -11.21 23.36 -3.96
C GLU A 144 -10.41 23.80 -5.20
N THR A 145 -9.09 23.66 -5.11
CA THR A 145 -8.20 23.90 -6.24
C THR A 145 -8.37 22.79 -7.27
N ILE A 146 -8.49 23.15 -8.56
CA ILE A 146 -8.71 22.19 -9.65
C ILE A 146 -7.47 22.14 -10.51
N ILE A 147 -6.95 20.93 -10.72
CA ILE A 147 -5.73 20.66 -11.48
C ILE A 147 -6.11 20.04 -12.82
N GLN A 148 -5.50 20.57 -13.89
CA GLN A 148 -5.52 19.96 -15.21
C GLN A 148 -4.29 19.08 -15.42
N LEU A 149 -4.49 17.79 -15.72
CA LEU A 149 -3.39 16.91 -16.12
C LEU A 149 -2.95 17.16 -17.58
N PRO A 150 -1.66 16.99 -17.91
CA PRO A 150 -1.14 17.32 -19.24
C PRO A 150 -1.58 16.35 -20.34
N CYS A 151 -2.11 15.17 -19.99
CA CYS A 151 -2.52 14.16 -20.97
C CYS A 151 -3.75 14.56 -21.80
N HIS A 152 -4.65 15.40 -21.27
CA HIS A 152 -5.76 15.95 -22.04
C HIS A 152 -6.35 17.20 -21.36
N PRO A 153 -6.79 18.24 -22.09
CA PRO A 153 -7.36 19.45 -21.50
C PRO A 153 -8.61 19.25 -20.65
N SER A 154 -9.38 18.19 -20.90
CA SER A 154 -10.59 17.87 -20.11
C SER A 154 -10.31 16.96 -18.89
N HIS A 155 -9.07 16.53 -18.66
CA HIS A 155 -8.73 15.73 -17.48
C HIS A 155 -8.48 16.64 -16.28
N LEU A 156 -9.58 17.01 -15.63
CA LEU A 156 -9.65 17.94 -14.52
C LEU A 156 -10.06 17.20 -13.24
N PHE A 157 -9.40 17.53 -12.14
CA PHE A 157 -9.64 16.90 -10.85
C PHE A 157 -9.44 17.90 -9.72
N HIS A 158 -10.12 17.70 -8.59
CA HIS A 158 -9.72 18.39 -7.36
C HIS A 158 -8.28 18.03 -7.00
N ARG A 159 -7.48 19.01 -6.56
CA ARG A 159 -6.06 18.85 -6.24
C ARG A 159 -5.84 17.72 -5.23
N ASP A 160 -6.64 17.69 -4.17
CA ASP A 160 -6.52 16.68 -3.13
C ASP A 160 -6.94 15.30 -3.61
N CYS A 161 -7.96 15.22 -4.47
CA CYS A 161 -8.40 13.97 -5.08
C CYS A 161 -7.31 13.37 -5.97
N ILE A 162 -6.75 14.16 -6.89
CA ILE A 162 -5.71 13.66 -7.79
C ILE A 162 -4.40 13.39 -7.06
N GLN A 163 -4.08 14.15 -6.01
CA GLN A 163 -2.92 13.86 -5.17
C GLN A 163 -3.05 12.48 -4.51
N ARG A 164 -4.15 12.21 -3.80
CA ARG A 164 -4.37 10.91 -3.15
C ARG A 164 -4.37 9.75 -4.15
N TRP A 165 -4.97 9.96 -5.33
CA TRP A 165 -4.91 8.97 -6.40
C TRP A 165 -3.47 8.68 -6.84
N LEU A 166 -2.68 9.73 -7.06
CA LEU A 166 -1.31 9.61 -7.57
C LEU A 166 -0.31 9.07 -6.51
N GLU A 167 -0.70 9.04 -5.25
CA GLU A 167 0.08 8.39 -4.18
C GLU A 167 0.03 6.85 -4.30
N GLY A 168 -1.09 6.29 -4.76
CA GLY A 168 -1.31 4.84 -4.94
C GLY A 168 -1.28 4.33 -6.39
N SER A 169 -1.28 5.23 -7.37
CA SER A 169 -1.23 4.96 -8.81
C SER A 169 -0.38 6.04 -9.49
N LEU A 170 0.22 5.80 -10.66
CA LEU A 170 0.89 6.87 -11.42
C LEU A 170 0.17 7.20 -12.73
N GLY A 171 -1.01 6.63 -12.96
CA GLY A 171 -1.81 6.89 -14.17
C GLY A 171 -2.91 7.90 -13.94
N CYS A 172 -3.22 8.70 -14.96
CA CYS A 172 -4.44 9.52 -15.01
C CYS A 172 -5.69 8.66 -14.73
N PRO A 173 -6.59 9.06 -13.82
CA PRO A 173 -7.83 8.32 -13.54
C PRO A 173 -8.71 8.05 -14.77
N THR A 174 -8.67 8.94 -15.77
CA THR A 174 -9.53 8.86 -16.95
C THR A 174 -8.93 8.03 -18.08
N CYS A 175 -7.66 8.27 -18.44
CA CYS A 175 -7.05 7.66 -19.63
C CYS A 175 -5.85 6.74 -19.32
N ARG A 176 -5.45 6.63 -18.05
CA ARG A 176 -4.29 5.85 -17.58
C ARG A 176 -2.93 6.29 -18.14
N ALA A 177 -2.87 7.39 -18.89
CA ALA A 177 -1.60 8.01 -19.27
C ALA A 177 -0.76 8.29 -18.02
N GLU A 178 0.51 7.90 -18.06
CA GLU A 178 1.42 8.03 -16.93
C GLU A 178 1.68 9.51 -16.61
N VAL A 179 1.67 9.83 -15.32
CA VAL A 179 2.02 11.14 -14.79
C VAL A 179 3.46 11.08 -14.31
N GLU A 180 4.36 11.62 -15.13
CA GLU A 180 5.77 11.70 -14.79
C GLU A 180 6.00 12.57 -13.54
N LEU A 181 6.75 12.02 -12.59
CA LEU A 181 7.16 12.70 -11.37
C LEU A 181 8.58 13.29 -11.55
N PRO A 182 8.88 14.43 -10.91
CA PRO A 182 10.24 14.97 -10.90
C PRO A 182 11.22 14.00 -10.22
N PRO A 183 12.53 14.09 -10.51
CA PRO A 183 13.53 13.26 -9.86
C PRO A 183 13.59 13.53 -8.35
N TRP A 184 13.97 12.50 -7.59
CA TRP A 184 14.23 12.65 -6.16
C TRP A 184 15.59 13.33 -5.95
N GLU A 185 15.58 14.56 -5.42
CA GLU A 185 16.81 15.33 -5.19
C GLU A 185 17.42 15.13 -3.79
N GLY A 186 16.82 14.29 -2.94
CA GLY A 186 17.23 14.16 -1.55
C GLY A 186 16.87 15.41 -0.73
N SER A 187 16.61 15.22 0.56
CA SER A 187 16.76 16.32 1.50
C SER A 187 18.27 16.55 1.64
N GLN A 188 18.76 17.70 1.20
CA GLN A 188 19.96 18.26 1.82
C GLN A 188 19.67 18.60 3.28
#